data_AF-A0A2H0S1U4-F1
#
_entry.id   AF-A0A2H0S1U4-F1
#
_cell.length_a   1.000
_cell.length_b   1.000
_cell.length_c   1.000
_cell.angle_alpha   90.00
_cell.angle_beta   90.00
_cell.angle_gamma   90.00
#
_symmetry.space_group_name_H-M   'P 1'
#
loop_
_entity.id
_entity.type
_entity.pdbx_description
1 polymer ?
#
loop_
_entity_poly.entity_id
_entity_poly.type
_entity_poly.pdbx_seq_one_letter_code
_entity_poly.pdbx_strand_id
1 'polypeptide(L)'
;MDLPEARTATLTLAIQFELLMAFTVRSRRPIWEIGFFSNRWLLGAVSIPFFLQLLLVFTPLGHFFHLTTLTGLEWLEATGLAFSGLLLFELLKLIPSEQQQ
;
A
#
# COMPACT_ATOMS: atom_id res chain seq x y z
N MET A 1 10.99 -12.23 -15.02
CA MET A 1 11.30 -11.46 -13.80
C MET A 1 12.68 -11.87 -13.37
N ASP A 2 13.66 -11.05 -13.66
CA ASP A 2 15.02 -11.19 -13.15
C ASP A 2 15.08 -10.75 -11.68
N LEU A 3 16.16 -11.14 -10.98
CA LEU A 3 16.33 -10.84 -9.55
C LEU A 3 16.16 -9.34 -9.18
N PRO A 4 16.73 -8.36 -9.90
CA PRO A 4 16.59 -6.95 -9.54
C PRO A 4 15.17 -6.41 -9.81
N GLU A 5 14.48 -6.93 -10.82
CA GLU A 5 13.08 -6.60 -11.14
C GLU A 5 12.17 -7.12 -10.03
N ALA A 6 12.32 -8.40 -9.65
CA ALA A 6 11.54 -9.04 -8.58
C ALA A 6 11.71 -8.32 -7.23
N ARG A 7 12.93 -7.86 -6.90
CA ARG A 7 13.18 -7.06 -5.70
C ARG A 7 12.43 -5.74 -5.73
N THR A 8 12.48 -5.04 -6.86
CA THR A 8 11.81 -3.74 -7.00
C THR A 8 10.29 -3.89 -6.99
N ALA A 9 9.77 -4.93 -7.63
CA ALA A 9 8.34 -5.26 -7.62
C ALA A 9 7.86 -5.63 -6.21
N THR A 10 8.61 -6.46 -5.48
CA THR A 10 8.30 -6.82 -4.09
C THR A 10 8.32 -5.61 -3.17
N LEU A 11 9.32 -4.73 -3.31
CA LEU A 11 9.39 -3.49 -2.53
C LEU A 11 8.20 -2.57 -2.82
N THR A 12 7.87 -2.40 -4.11
CA THR A 12 6.74 -1.57 -4.55
C THR A 12 5.41 -2.11 -4.03
N LEU A 13 5.21 -3.43 -4.11
CA LEU A 13 4.07 -4.12 -3.53
C LEU A 13 3.99 -3.90 -2.02
N ALA A 14 5.10 -4.13 -1.29
CA ALA A 14 5.14 -3.99 0.16
C ALA A 14 4.78 -2.56 0.59
N ILE A 15 5.37 -1.55 -0.06
CA ILE A 15 5.06 -0.15 0.23
C ILE A 15 3.57 0.12 -0.02
N GLN A 16 3.04 -0.23 -1.19
CA GLN A 16 1.61 -0.01 -1.48
C GLN A 16 0.69 -0.73 -0.50
N PHE A 17 1.03 -1.97 -0.13
CA PHE A 17 0.27 -2.77 0.82
C PHE A 17 0.25 -2.13 2.21
N GLU A 18 1.41 -1.71 2.74
CA GLU A 18 1.51 -1.04 4.05
C GLU A 18 0.74 0.29 4.07
N LEU A 19 0.79 1.08 2.99
CA LEU A 19 0.04 2.33 2.88
C LEU A 19 -1.48 2.09 2.93
N LEU A 20 -1.96 1.05 2.24
CA LEU A 20 -3.37 0.66 2.27
C LEU A 20 -3.76 0.09 3.65
N MET A 21 -2.90 -0.75 4.23
CA MET A 21 -3.11 -1.33 5.56
C MET A 21 -3.16 -0.28 6.66
N ALA A 22 -2.40 0.82 6.55
CA ALA A 22 -2.47 1.93 7.50
C ALA A 22 -3.88 2.54 7.59
N PHE A 23 -4.65 2.55 6.50
CA PHE A 23 -6.06 2.97 6.52
C PHE A 23 -6.96 1.96 7.22
N THR A 24 -6.76 0.67 6.95
CA THR A 24 -7.53 -0.40 7.56
C THR A 24 -7.25 -0.51 9.06
N VAL A 25 -6.00 -0.53 9.51
CA VAL A 25 -5.67 -0.78 10.94
C VAL A 25 -6.06 0.38 11.85
N ARG A 26 -6.21 1.60 11.31
CA ARG A 26 -6.59 2.80 12.08
C ARG A 26 -7.89 2.63 12.88
N SER A 27 -8.81 1.78 12.44
CA SER A 27 -10.10 1.60 13.11
C SER A 27 -10.61 0.17 13.08
N ARG A 28 -11.34 -0.20 14.13
CA ARG A 28 -12.10 -1.46 14.18
C ARG A 28 -13.32 -1.45 13.25
N ARG A 29 -13.91 -0.27 13.00
CA ARG A 29 -14.99 -0.12 12.01
C ARG A 29 -14.42 -0.11 10.61
N PRO A 30 -15.20 -0.54 9.61
CA PRO A 30 -14.75 -0.54 8.24
C PRO A 30 -14.60 0.87 7.65
N ILE A 31 -13.79 0.99 6.60
CA ILE A 31 -13.44 2.27 5.98
C ILE A 31 -14.67 2.96 5.37
N TRP A 32 -15.68 2.21 4.92
CA TRP A 32 -16.92 2.79 4.38
C TRP A 32 -17.77 3.53 5.42
N GLU A 33 -17.65 3.20 6.71
CA GLU A 33 -18.37 3.92 7.77
C GLU A 33 -17.65 5.20 8.21
N ILE A 34 -16.32 5.15 8.31
CA ILE A 34 -15.52 6.27 8.83
C ILE A 34 -15.09 7.23 7.70
N GLY A 35 -14.94 6.72 6.48
CA GLY A 35 -14.42 7.43 5.32
C GLY A 35 -12.90 7.62 5.34
N PHE A 36 -12.28 7.57 4.16
CA PHE A 36 -10.83 7.75 3.96
C PHE A 36 -10.31 9.11 4.46
N PHE A 37 -11.11 10.18 4.36
CA PHE A 37 -10.69 11.56 4.65
C PHE A 37 -10.87 12.02 6.10
N SER A 38 -11.32 11.14 6.98
CA SER A 38 -11.62 11.48 8.38
C SER A 38 -10.38 11.82 9.23
N ASN A 39 -9.17 11.43 8.82
CA ASN A 39 -7.92 11.78 9.50
C ASN A 39 -6.90 12.36 8.53
N ARG A 40 -6.82 13.69 8.52
CA ARG A 40 -5.85 14.48 7.75
C ARG A 40 -4.39 14.16 8.09
N TRP A 41 -4.09 13.75 9.33
CA TRP A 41 -2.73 13.36 9.71
C TRP A 41 -2.34 12.03 9.11
N LEU A 42 -3.26 11.06 9.07
CA LEU A 42 -3.02 9.79 8.39
C LEU A 42 -2.82 10.00 6.88
N LEU A 43 -3.62 10.85 6.26
CA LEU A 43 -3.43 11.19 4.84
C LEU A 43 -2.05 11.77 4.58
N GLY A 44 -1.57 12.71 5.42
CA GLY A 44 -0.22 13.23 5.32
C GLY A 44 0.84 12.14 5.49
N ALA A 45 0.69 11.30 6.51
CA ALA A 45 1.61 10.20 6.81
C ALA A 45 1.70 9.15 5.70
N VAL A 46 0.60 8.88 4.99
CA VAL A 46 0.57 7.98 3.81
C VAL A 46 1.09 8.68 2.56
N SER A 47 0.80 9.97 2.39
CA SER A 47 1.21 10.73 1.20
C SER A 47 2.73 10.87 1.11
N ILE A 48 3.42 11.12 2.23
CA ILE A 48 4.88 11.27 2.27
C ILE A 48 5.63 10.07 1.63
N PRO A 49 5.46 8.83 2.12
CA PRO A 49 6.10 7.65 1.52
C PRO A 49 5.59 7.34 0.12
N PHE A 50 4.32 7.64 -0.20
CA PHE A 50 3.81 7.49 -1.56
C PHE A 50 4.58 8.40 -2.55
N PHE A 51 4.74 9.68 -2.22
CA PHE A 51 5.53 10.60 -3.05
C PHE A 51 7.00 10.24 -3.08
N LEU A 52 7.56 9.74 -1.98
CA LEU A 52 8.95 9.28 -1.95
C LEU A 52 9.15 8.08 -2.88
N GLN A 53 8.19 7.15 -2.92
CA GLN A 53 8.20 6.03 -3.86
C GLN A 53 8.15 6.51 -5.31
N LEU A 54 7.27 7.46 -5.63
CA LEU A 54 7.22 8.05 -6.98
C LEU A 54 8.52 8.76 -7.34
N LEU A 55 9.11 9.51 -6.39
CA LEU A 55 10.38 10.18 -6.57
C LEU A 55 11.49 9.18 -6.91
N LEU A 56 11.59 8.06 -6.17
CA LEU A 56 12.59 7.01 -6.43
C LEU A 56 12.46 6.39 -7.82
N VAL A 57 11.23 6.26 -8.33
CA VAL A 57 10.93 5.59 -9.60
C VAL A 57 11.13 6.52 -10.80
N PHE A 58 10.71 7.79 -10.69
CA PHE A 58 10.80 8.76 -11.79
C PHE A 58 12.13 9.50 -11.86
N THR A 59 12.96 9.40 -10.83
CA THR A 59 14.29 10.01 -10.81
C THR A 59 15.38 8.94 -10.85
N PRO A 60 16.62 9.27 -11.26
CA PRO A 60 17.73 8.32 -11.22
C PRO A 60 18.14 7.92 -9.80
N LEU A 61 17.45 8.40 -8.76
CA LEU A 61 17.72 8.04 -7.36
C LEU A 61 17.54 6.54 -7.10
N GLY A 62 16.66 5.86 -7.84
CA GLY A 62 16.49 4.41 -7.75
C GLY A 62 17.79 3.62 -7.96
N HIS A 63 18.74 4.16 -8.74
CA HIS A 63 20.03 3.52 -8.98
C HIS A 63 20.88 3.37 -7.69
N PHE A 64 20.79 4.33 -6.76
CA PHE A 64 21.49 4.25 -5.47
C PHE A 64 20.93 3.14 -4.56
N PHE A 65 19.68 2.74 -4.79
CA PHE A 65 19.01 1.66 -4.06
C PHE A 65 18.99 0.34 -4.85
N HIS A 66 19.73 0.28 -5.97
CA HIS A 66 19.73 -0.87 -6.89
C HIS A 66 18.33 -1.26 -7.39
N LEU A 67 17.45 -0.28 -7.55
CA LEU A 67 16.10 -0.46 -8.09
C LEU A 67 16.14 -0.41 -9.61
N THR A 68 15.25 -1.18 -10.23
CA THR A 68 15.04 -1.19 -11.68
C THR A 68 13.73 -0.55 -12.03
N THR A 69 13.58 -0.07 -13.26
CA THR A 69 12.31 0.50 -13.72
C THR A 69 11.28 -0.61 -13.89
N LEU A 70 10.17 -0.53 -13.17
CA LEU A 70 9.03 -1.40 -13.41
C LEU A 70 8.26 -0.96 -14.65
N THR A 71 7.75 -1.95 -15.39
CA THR A 71 6.76 -1.73 -16.43
C THR A 71 5.42 -1.30 -15.84
N GLY A 72 4.58 -0.63 -16.66
CA GLY A 72 3.25 -0.22 -16.22
C GLY A 72 2.35 -1.40 -15.82
N LEU A 73 2.60 -2.61 -16.37
CA LEU A 73 1.87 -3.82 -16.00
C LEU A 73 2.22 -4.28 -14.59
N GLU A 74 3.50 -4.34 -14.24
CA GLU A 74 3.96 -4.75 -12.90
C GLU A 74 3.47 -3.78 -11.82
N TRP A 75 3.38 -2.50 -12.14
CA TRP A 75 2.73 -1.52 -11.27
C TRP A 75 1.27 -1.87 -11.01
N LEU A 76 0.50 -2.17 -12.07
CA LEU A 76 -0.90 -2.52 -11.96
C LEU A 76 -1.10 -3.83 -11.18
N GLU A 77 -0.24 -4.82 -11.39
CA GLU A 77 -0.24 -6.08 -10.65
C GLU A 77 0.03 -5.86 -9.15
N ALA A 78 1.07 -5.08 -8.82
CA ALA A 78 1.41 -4.75 -7.43
C ALA A 78 0.28 -3.98 -6.74
N THR A 79 -0.29 -2.98 -7.43
CA THR A 79 -1.43 -2.21 -6.92
C THR A 79 -2.64 -3.11 -6.73
N GLY A 80 -3.00 -3.93 -7.72
CA GLY A 80 -4.13 -4.85 -7.65
C GLY A 80 -4.00 -5.85 -6.49
N LEU A 81 -2.80 -6.39 -6.28
CA LEU A 81 -2.53 -7.30 -5.17
C LEU A 81 -2.60 -6.57 -3.82
N ALA A 82 -2.05 -5.37 -3.71
CA ALA A 82 -2.16 -4.56 -2.50
C ALA A 82 -3.63 -4.24 -2.15
N PHE A 83 -4.44 -3.88 -3.14
CA PHE A 83 -5.87 -3.65 -2.98
C PHE A 83 -6.63 -4.92 -2.57
N SER A 84 -6.26 -6.09 -3.10
CA SER A 84 -6.88 -7.36 -2.69
C SER A 84 -6.69 -7.62 -1.19
N GLY A 85 -5.52 -7.25 -0.65
CA GLY A 85 -5.23 -7.27 0.78
C GLY A 85 -6.15 -6.37 1.57
N LEU A 86 -6.26 -5.09 1.18
CA LEU A 86 -7.18 -4.15 1.82
C LEU A 86 -8.61 -4.68 1.83
N LEU A 87 -9.10 -5.16 0.69
CA LEU A 87 -10.45 -5.71 0.57
C LEU A 87 -10.64 -6.91 1.49
N LEU A 88 -9.67 -7.84 1.54
CA LEU A 88 -9.71 -8.98 2.44
C LEU A 88 -9.83 -8.54 3.91
N PHE A 89 -8.96 -7.64 4.38
CA PHE A 89 -9.01 -7.19 5.77
C PHE A 89 -10.27 -6.38 6.10
N GLU A 90 -10.77 -5.56 5.17
CA GLU A 90 -12.03 -4.85 5.37
C GLU A 90 -13.24 -5.80 5.40
N LEU A 91 -13.25 -6.86 4.57
CA LEU A 91 -14.27 -7.92 4.64
C LEU A 91 -14.18 -8.70 5.96
N LEU A 92 -12.98 -8.98 6.46
CA LEU A 92 -12.81 -9.63 7.77
C LEU A 92 -13.39 -8.80 8.92
N LYS A 93 -13.37 -7.47 8.83
CA LYS A 93 -14.02 -6.60 9.83
C LYS A 93 -15.55 -6.64 9.78
N LEU A 94 -16.15 -7.03 8.65
CA LEU A 94 -17.60 -7.20 8.54
C LEU A 94 -18.09 -8.44 9.28
N ILE A 95 -17.22 -9.44 9.45
CA ILE A 95 -17.55 -10.63 10.21
C ILE A 95 -17.65 -10.21 11.69
N PRO A 96 -18.83 -10.34 12.32
CA PRO A 96 -18.99 -10.06 13.74
C PRO A 96 -18.19 -11.12 14.51
N SER A 97 -16.95 -10.81 14.85
CA SER A 97 -16.20 -11.64 15.77
C SER A 97 -16.54 -11.19 17.18
N GLU A 98 -17.00 -12.15 17.99
CA GLU A 98 -17.20 -12.10 19.45
C GLU A 98 -15.90 -11.78 20.24
N GLN A 99 -15.00 -10.95 19.72
CA GLN A 99 -13.82 -10.48 20.44
C GLN A 99 -14.10 -9.14 21.13
N GLN A 100 -15.29 -9.01 21.69
CA GLN A 100 -15.61 -8.04 22.74
C GLN A 100 -15.29 -8.67 24.11
N GLN A 101 -14.01 -8.82 24.44
CA GLN A 101 -13.53 -8.73 25.82
C GLN A 101 -12.19 -8.01 25.84
#